data_AF-A0A171DGH1-F1
#
_entry.id   AF-A0A171DGH1-F1
#
_cell.length_a   1.000
_cell.length_b   1.000
_cell.length_c   1.000
_cell.angle_alpha   90.00
_cell.angle_beta   90.00
_cell.angle_gamma   90.00
#
_symmetry.space_group_name_H-M   'P 1'
#
loop_
_entity.id
_entity.type
_entity.pdbx_description
1 polymer ?
#
loop_
_entity_poly.entity_id
_entity_poly.type
_entity_poly.pdbx_seq_one_letter_code
_entity_poly.pdbx_strand_id
1 'polypeptide(L)'
;MAVSGFYQVLRFVKIGPMYRKPVVFDDTVYFLPCRSQDEADFVHELVQSKPYCQLLHSMIFVAEKRPVTAEVLRRISLERVADELGPGDRYATFMRRKSEPQMQLALGL
;
A
#
# COMPACT_ATOMS: atom_id res chain seq x y z
N MET A 1 4.89 -0.57 -3.87
CA MET A 1 5.22 -0.44 -2.44
C MET A 1 4.92 -1.74 -1.71
N ALA A 2 5.68 -2.10 -0.69
CA ALA A 2 5.47 -3.32 0.11
C ALA A 2 5.53 -3.04 1.61
N VAL A 3 4.87 -3.90 2.39
CA VAL A 3 4.86 -3.90 3.86
C VAL A 3 4.77 -5.33 4.37
N SER A 4 5.49 -5.67 5.44
CA SER A 4 5.42 -6.99 6.04
C SER A 4 4.22 -7.11 7.00
N GLY A 5 3.53 -8.25 6.97
CA GLY A 5 2.40 -8.55 7.84
C GLY A 5 2.77 -9.17 9.20
N PHE A 6 4.05 -9.41 9.48
CA PHE A 6 4.50 -10.09 10.70
C PHE A 6 5.16 -9.18 11.75
N TYR A 7 5.64 -7.99 11.35
CA TYR A 7 6.34 -7.12 12.29
C TYR A 7 5.36 -6.22 13.04
N GLN A 8 5.63 -6.03 14.34
CA GLN A 8 4.93 -5.06 15.20
C GLN A 8 5.15 -3.61 14.75
N VAL A 9 6.27 -3.34 14.08
CA VAL A 9 6.57 -2.03 13.47
C VAL A 9 6.33 -2.11 11.98
N LEU A 10 5.31 -1.40 11.50
CA LEU A 10 5.03 -1.34 10.08
C LEU A 10 6.04 -0.46 9.36
N ARG A 11 6.74 -1.06 8.40
CA ARG A 11 7.65 -0.36 7.51
C ARG A 11 7.16 -0.49 6.08
N PHE A 12 6.71 0.63 5.53
CA PHE A 12 6.39 0.76 4.13
C PHE A 12 7.66 1.03 3.33
N VAL A 13 7.93 0.17 2.34
CA VAL A 13 9.15 0.23 1.52
C VAL A 13 8.77 0.33 0.04
N LYS A 14 9.41 1.25 -0.68
CA LYS A 14 9.34 1.30 -2.15
C LYS A 14 10.29 0.24 -2.70
N ILE A 15 9.77 -0.65 -3.54
CA ILE A 15 10.54 -1.73 -4.14
C ILE A 15 10.38 -1.61 -5.65
N GLY A 16 11.50 -1.43 -6.33
CA GLY A 16 11.60 -1.45 -7.78
C GLY A 16 12.17 -2.78 -8.29
N PRO A 17 12.27 -2.95 -9.62
CA PRO A 17 12.89 -4.13 -10.22
C PRO A 17 14.33 -4.34 -9.74
N MET A 18 14.68 -5.57 -9.38
CA MET A 18 16.05 -5.95 -9.02
C MET A 18 16.71 -6.60 -10.23
N TYR A 19 17.89 -6.12 -10.64
CA TYR A 19 18.58 -6.60 -11.85
C TYR A 19 17.70 -6.61 -13.12
N ARG A 20 16.83 -5.59 -13.27
CA ARG A 20 15.83 -5.48 -14.35
C ARG A 20 14.80 -6.63 -14.39
N LYS A 21 14.67 -7.38 -13.30
CA LYS A 21 13.67 -8.44 -13.14
C LYS A 21 12.60 -8.04 -12.13
N PRO A 22 11.37 -8.56 -12.26
CA PRO A 22 10.35 -8.38 -11.24
C PRO A 22 10.81 -8.96 -9.90
N VAL A 23 10.36 -8.36 -8.80
CA VAL A 23 10.60 -8.85 -7.45
C VAL A 23 9.43 -9.74 -7.04
N VAL A 24 9.74 -10.93 -6.53
CA VAL A 24 8.75 -11.88 -5.99
C VAL A 24 8.76 -11.76 -4.47
N PHE A 25 7.57 -11.71 -3.88
CA PHE A 25 7.36 -11.72 -2.44
C PHE A 25 6.77 -13.06 -2.00
N ASP A 26 7.03 -13.46 -0.76
CA ASP A 26 6.36 -14.60 -0.13
C ASP A 26 4.98 -14.20 0.44
N ASP A 27 4.31 -15.13 1.14
CA ASP A 27 2.98 -14.94 1.72
C ASP A 27 2.96 -14.04 2.96
N THR A 28 4.12 -13.56 3.40
CA THR A 28 4.29 -12.71 4.59
C THR A 28 4.26 -11.22 4.29
N VAL A 29 4.25 -10.85 3.01
CA VAL A 29 4.35 -9.47 2.53
C VAL A 29 3.06 -9.09 1.79
N TYR A 30 2.54 -7.92 2.15
CA TYR A 30 1.51 -7.24 1.37
C TYR A 30 2.16 -6.19 0.48
N PHE A 31 1.69 -6.05 -0.76
CA PHE A 31 2.19 -5.03 -1.67
C PHE A 31 1.06 -4.33 -2.41
N LEU A 32 1.29 -3.04 -2.68
CA LEU A 32 0.46 -2.19 -3.52
C LEU A 32 1.26 -1.91 -4.80
N PRO A 33 0.82 -2.40 -5.98
CA PRO A 33 1.51 -2.12 -7.23
C PRO A 33 1.42 -0.64 -7.60
N CYS A 34 2.56 -0.09 -8.03
CA CYS A 34 2.69 1.28 -8.55
C CYS A 34 3.26 1.19 -9.97
N ARG A 35 2.77 2.01 -10.89
CA ARG A 35 3.11 2.01 -12.32
C ARG A 35 4.28 2.92 -12.65
N SER A 36 4.57 3.89 -11.78
CA SER A 36 5.72 4.78 -11.91
C SER A 36 6.39 5.01 -10.56
N GLN A 37 7.61 5.53 -10.61
CA GLN A 37 8.32 5.98 -9.41
C GLN A 37 7.56 7.12 -8.72
N ASP A 38 7.03 8.09 -9.47
CA ASP A 38 6.24 9.20 -8.93
C ASP A 38 4.98 8.71 -8.17
N GLU A 39 4.31 7.67 -8.68
CA GLU A 39 3.17 7.07 -7.98
C GLU A 39 3.62 6.38 -6.70
N ALA A 40 4.74 5.65 -6.75
CA ALA A 40 5.29 5.00 -5.57
C ALA A 40 5.74 6.00 -4.50
N ASP A 41 6.30 7.13 -4.91
CA ASP A 41 6.72 8.22 -4.03
C ASP A 41 5.50 8.90 -3.38
N PHE A 42 4.50 9.25 -4.17
CA PHE A 42 3.26 9.83 -3.66
C PHE A 42 2.52 8.90 -2.69
N VAL A 43 2.37 7.62 -3.04
CA VAL A 43 1.75 6.64 -2.14
C VAL A 43 2.56 6.48 -0.85
N HIS A 44 3.88 6.53 -0.94
CA HIS A 44 4.76 6.45 0.23
C HIS A 44 4.58 7.66 1.16
N GLU A 45 4.44 8.86 0.61
CA GLU A 45 4.07 10.08 1.37
C GLU A 45 2.74 9.88 2.12
N LEU A 46 1.72 9.33 1.47
CA LEU A 46 0.41 9.10 2.10
C LEU A 46 0.49 8.12 3.27
N VAL A 47 1.17 6.98 3.13
CA VAL A 47 1.24 5.98 4.21
C VAL A 47 2.18 6.35 5.36
N GLN A 48 3.06 7.34 5.15
CA GLN A 48 3.87 7.95 6.22
C GLN A 48 3.20 9.16 6.87
N SER A 49 2.06 9.60 6.34
CA SER A 49 1.35 10.76 6.85
C SER A 49 0.73 10.49 8.22
N LYS A 50 0.58 11.56 9.02
CA LYS A 50 -0.06 11.49 10.34
C LYS A 50 -1.49 10.92 10.28
N PRO A 51 -2.39 11.35 9.37
CA PRO A 51 -3.75 10.80 9.30
C PRO A 51 -3.77 9.29 9.06
N TYR A 52 -2.93 8.80 8.13
CA TYR A 52 -2.82 7.37 7.85
C TYR A 52 -2.35 6.57 9.06
N CYS A 53 -1.25 7.02 9.69
CA CYS A 53 -0.71 6.34 10.87
C CYS A 53 -1.70 6.33 12.04
N GLN A 54 -2.45 7.41 12.26
CA GLN A 54 -3.47 7.48 13.31
C GLN A 54 -4.62 6.50 13.08
N LEU A 55 -5.16 6.44 11.86
CA LEU A 55 -6.20 5.47 11.48
C LEU A 55 -5.71 4.04 11.66
N LEU A 56 -4.51 3.75 11.16
CA LEU A 56 -3.90 2.42 11.29
C LEU A 56 -3.72 2.02 12.75
N HIS A 57 -3.15 2.89 13.58
CA HIS A 57 -2.97 2.62 15.01
C HIS A 57 -4.28 2.42 15.77
N SER A 58 -5.38 3.04 15.34
CA SER A 58 -6.71 2.81 15.93
C SER A 58 -7.33 1.45 15.57
N MET A 59 -6.83 0.78 14.53
CA MET A 59 -7.38 -0.49 14.03
C MET A 59 -6.52 -1.71 14.34
N ILE A 60 -5.26 -1.52 14.72
CA ILE A 60 -4.34 -2.61 15.05
C ILE A 60 -4.35 -2.89 16.55
N PHE A 61 -4.37 -4.16 16.92
CA PHE A 61 -4.22 -4.58 18.31
C PHE A 61 -2.83 -5.22 18.49
N VAL A 62 -1.91 -4.48 19.11
CA VAL A 62 -0.46 -4.81 19.17
C VAL A 62 -0.16 -6.15 19.86
N ALA A 63 -1.09 -6.69 20.66
CA ALA A 63 -0.92 -7.96 21.36
C ALA A 63 -1.16 -9.20 20.47
N GLU A 64 -1.65 -9.06 19.24
CA GLU A 64 -1.86 -10.18 18.33
C GLU A 64 -0.57 -10.62 17.62
N LYS A 65 -0.47 -11.91 17.26
CA LYS A 65 0.67 -12.47 16.51
C LYS A 65 0.85 -11.85 15.12
N ARG A 66 -0.21 -11.27 14.55
CA ARG A 66 -0.24 -10.55 13.27
C ARG A 66 -1.15 -9.33 13.40
N PRO A 67 -0.67 -8.24 14.02
CA PRO A 67 -1.50 -7.09 14.34
C PRO A 67 -2.00 -6.35 13.09
N VAL A 68 -1.40 -6.62 11.92
CA VAL A 68 -1.69 -5.95 10.66
C VAL A 68 -2.01 -6.98 9.60
N THR A 69 -3.25 -6.96 9.15
CA THR A 69 -3.76 -7.87 8.12
C THR A 69 -4.06 -7.09 6.83
N ALA A 70 -4.17 -7.81 5.72
CA ALA A 70 -4.64 -7.23 4.46
C ALA A 70 -6.03 -6.58 4.57
N GLU A 71 -6.85 -7.03 5.54
CA GLU A 71 -8.17 -6.45 5.79
C GLU A 71 -8.06 -5.06 6.43
N VAL A 72 -7.23 -4.92 7.47
CA VAL A 72 -6.99 -3.61 8.12
C VAL A 72 -6.42 -2.61 7.12
N LEU A 73 -5.42 -3.02 6.32
CA LEU A 73 -4.81 -2.15 5.31
C LEU A 73 -5.83 -1.70 4.24
N ARG A 74 -6.77 -2.57 3.85
CA ARG A 74 -7.82 -2.26 2.87
C ARG A 74 -8.90 -1.30 3.38
N ARG A 75 -9.08 -1.20 4.70
CA ARG A 75 -10.07 -0.29 5.30
C ARG A 75 -9.64 1.18 5.24
N ILE A 76 -8.34 1.47 5.10
CA ILE A 76 -7.83 2.84 4.98
C ILE A 76 -7.91 3.29 3.53
N SER A 77 -8.79 4.25 3.25
CA SER A 77 -8.85 4.87 1.93
C SER A 77 -7.71 5.86 1.73
N LEU A 78 -6.77 5.53 0.83
CA LEU A 78 -5.70 6.45 0.44
C LEU A 78 -6.22 7.73 -0.22
N GLU A 79 -7.39 7.67 -0.87
CA GLU A 79 -8.07 8.84 -1.44
C GLU A 79 -8.44 9.82 -0.33
N ARG A 80 -9.12 9.34 0.72
CA ARG A 80 -9.55 10.18 1.84
C ARG A 80 -8.36 10.77 2.60
N VAL A 81 -7.27 10.01 2.74
CA VAL A 81 -6.02 10.51 3.31
C VAL A 81 -5.42 11.62 2.43
N ALA A 82 -5.44 11.45 1.10
CA ALA A 82 -4.97 12.49 0.18
C ALA A 82 -5.84 13.76 0.23
N ASP A 83 -7.16 13.62 0.34
CA ASP A 83 -8.08 14.75 0.48
C ASP A 83 -7.80 15.54 1.77
N GLU A 84 -7.59 14.85 2.90
CA GLU A 84 -7.29 15.47 4.19
C GLU A 84 -5.97 16.24 4.19
N LEU A 85 -4.98 15.77 3.44
CA LEU A 85 -3.68 16.43 3.33
C LEU A 85 -3.67 17.61 2.34
N GLY A 86 -4.74 17.80 1.55
CA GLY A 86 -4.84 18.81 0.49
C GLY A 86 -4.47 18.39 -0.96
N PRO A 87 -3.70 17.32 -1.26
CA PRO A 87 -3.38 16.92 -2.63
C PRO A 87 -4.36 15.91 -3.24
N GLY A 88 -5.67 15.99 -3.00
CA GLY A 88 -6.68 15.10 -3.61
C GLY A 88 -6.58 15.04 -5.15
N ASP A 89 -6.27 16.17 -5.79
CA ASP A 89 -6.06 16.28 -7.24
C ASP A 89 -4.88 15.42 -7.76
N ARG A 90 -3.81 15.27 -6.96
CA ARG A 90 -2.68 14.39 -7.30
C ARG A 90 -3.11 12.92 -7.26
N TYR A 91 -3.94 12.54 -6.29
CA TYR A 91 -4.47 11.18 -6.18
C TYR A 91 -5.32 10.80 -7.41
N ALA A 92 -6.23 11.69 -7.81
CA ALA A 92 -7.06 11.49 -9.01
C ALA A 92 -6.21 11.30 -10.27
N THR A 93 -5.08 12.00 -10.40
CA THR A 93 -4.15 11.89 -11.54
C THR A 93 -3.57 10.47 -11.68
N PHE A 94 -3.22 9.83 -10.57
CA PHE A 94 -2.72 8.45 -10.59
C PHE A 94 -3.85 7.43 -10.79
N MET A 95 -5.02 7.66 -10.18
CA MET A 95 -6.16 6.72 -10.30
C MET A 95 -6.84 6.74 -11.66
N ARG A 96 -6.87 7.88 -12.37
CA ARG A 96 -7.45 7.99 -13.72
C ARG A 96 -6.73 7.11 -14.75
N ARG A 97 -5.48 6.70 -14.48
CA ARG A 97 -4.74 5.75 -15.33
C ARG A 97 -5.16 4.29 -15.10
N LYS A 98 -5.89 3.97 -14.03
CA LYS A 98 -6.16 2.59 -13.57
C LYS A 98 -7.18 1.81 -14.42
N SER A 99 -7.74 2.40 -15.49
CA SER A 99 -8.78 1.84 -16.37
C SER A 99 -8.34 0.72 -17.32
N GLU A 100 -7.19 0.07 -17.11
CA GLU A 100 -6.82 -1.13 -17.87
C GLU A 100 -7.15 -2.37 -17.03
N PRO A 101 -7.97 -3.32 -17.55
CA PRO A 101 -8.31 -4.53 -16.83
C PRO A 101 -7.04 -5.35 -16.61
N GLN A 102 -6.54 -5.31 -15.39
CA GLN A 102 -5.36 -6.04 -14.98
C GLN A 102 -5.74 -7.52 -14.94
N MET A 103 -5.25 -8.25 -15.96
CA MET A 103 -5.05 -9.69 -16.08
C MET A 103 -5.70 -10.52 -14.97
N GLN A 104 -6.79 -11.20 -15.32
CA GLN A 104 -7.46 -12.20 -14.48
C GLN A 104 -6.41 -13.09 -13.82
N LEU A 105 -6.44 -13.17 -12.49
CA LEU A 105 -5.72 -14.22 -11.77
C LEU A 105 -6.26 -15.57 -12.26
N ALA A 106 -5.44 -16.27 -13.03
CA ALA A 106 -5.56 -17.71 -13.18
C ALA A 106 -5.36 -18.32 -11.79
N LEU A 107 -6.46 -18.75 -11.18
CA LEU A 107 -6.44 -19.60 -10.00
C LEU A 107 -5.82 -20.93 -10.41
N GLY A 108 -4.59 -21.18 -9.97
CA GLY A 108 -4.07 -22.54 -9.86
C GLY A 108 -4.87 -23.24 -8.78
N LEU A 109 -5.56 -24.30 -9.18
CA LEU A 109 -6.20 -25.29 -8.32
C LEU A 109 -5.20 -25.89 -7.32
#